data_AF-A0AB39LU66-F1
#
_entry.id   AF-A0AB39LU66-F1
#
_cell.length_a   1.000
_cell.length_b   1.000
_cell.length_c   1.000
_cell.angle_alpha   90.00
_cell.angle_beta   90.00
_cell.angle_gamma   90.00
#
_symmetry.space_group_name_H-M   'P 1'
#
loop_
_entity.id
_entity.type
_entity.pdbx_description
1 polymer ?
#
loop_
_entity_poly.entity_id
_entity_poly.type
_entity_poly.pdbx_seq_one_letter_code
_entity_poly.pdbx_strand_id
1 'polypeptide(L)'
;MTSDTRPDEDGAVTPAGRRRPAGDRVALRADLRSAVPDATAAVVVTVLVFALLWARMESGASDTVAVMPFMDDAGTYWMYLLSQAFGWSGLLWAWGTVMLGLLLSGPRPGRLPVTRQVLERWHRTTSLTTMALMFAHALMFAAELVRYETKVDWAERLWVAFADTFVPGWYDSGTGQVAIPIGQGALYLAIPLGLLFYVRHRIGANTWRRLHRFVIVVYVLSVWHTLLYGTNVWYGEWPRTVLWLLQLPVAALLLARLVRPARRAERLDLPKRGAGTARQAWWWGRAAGRVVAGAVVVGLVVVVVSGRDGGRDRPAHPPATAPHAQETD
;
A
#
# COMPACT_ATOMS: atom_id res chain seq x y z
N MET A 1 -29.54 24.87 -69.43
CA MET A 1 -30.92 24.34 -69.38
C MET A 1 -30.83 22.85 -69.13
N THR A 2 -31.40 22.40 -67.99
CA THR A 2 -31.89 21.04 -67.64
C THR A 2 -30.88 19.86 -67.72
N SER A 3 -30.45 19.25 -66.61
CA SER A 3 -31.17 18.26 -65.74
C SER A 3 -31.49 16.96 -66.51
N ASP A 4 -31.36 15.74 -66.00
CA ASP A 4 -30.94 15.14 -64.73
C ASP A 4 -30.76 13.63 -64.99
N THR A 5 -30.04 12.91 -64.13
CA THR A 5 -30.36 11.56 -63.59
C THR A 5 -29.11 10.85 -63.05
N ARG A 6 -29.01 10.80 -61.72
CA ARG A 6 -28.31 9.73 -60.98
C ARG A 6 -29.09 8.42 -61.08
N PRO A 7 -28.43 7.29 -60.76
CA PRO A 7 -28.77 6.67 -59.48
C PRO A 7 -27.55 6.35 -58.60
N ASP A 8 -27.88 6.21 -57.31
CA ASP A 8 -27.05 5.95 -56.13
C ASP A 8 -26.33 4.58 -56.12
N GLU A 9 -25.57 4.39 -55.03
CA GLU A 9 -25.23 3.13 -54.37
C GLU A 9 -23.79 2.61 -54.58
N ASP A 10 -22.90 3.11 -53.73
CA ASP A 10 -21.95 2.23 -53.03
C ASP A 10 -21.71 2.78 -51.63
N GLY A 11 -22.77 2.65 -50.82
CA GLY A 11 -22.66 2.68 -49.37
C GLY A 11 -21.84 1.49 -48.92
N ALA A 12 -20.52 1.68 -48.84
CA ALA A 12 -19.64 0.77 -48.11
C ALA A 12 -20.00 0.84 -46.63
N VAL A 13 -21.01 0.06 -46.25
CA VAL A 13 -21.35 -0.27 -44.87
C VAL A 13 -20.13 -0.94 -44.26
N THR A 14 -19.31 -0.17 -43.55
CA THR A 14 -18.36 -0.73 -42.59
C THR A 14 -19.13 -1.67 -41.67
N PRO A 15 -18.77 -2.97 -41.57
CA PRO A 15 -19.48 -3.87 -40.69
C PRO A 15 -19.29 -3.40 -39.24
N ALA A 16 -20.37 -2.86 -38.68
CA ALA A 16 -20.53 -2.67 -37.24
C ALA A 16 -20.59 -4.04 -36.58
N GLY A 17 -19.41 -4.60 -36.28
CA GLY A 17 -19.29 -6.03 -36.00
C GLY A 17 -18.03 -6.45 -35.29
N ARG A 18 -17.58 -5.70 -34.28
CA ARG A 18 -16.80 -6.31 -33.19
C ARG A 18 -17.48 -6.01 -31.87
N ARG A 19 -18.44 -6.88 -31.52
CA ARG A 19 -18.84 -7.09 -30.13
C ARG A 19 -17.55 -7.21 -29.30
N ARG A 20 -17.26 -6.18 -28.49
CA ARG A 20 -16.16 -6.23 -27.51
C ARG A 20 -16.43 -7.43 -26.61
N PRO A 21 -15.53 -8.41 -26.53
CA PRO A 21 -15.82 -9.64 -25.82
C PRO A 21 -15.84 -9.37 -24.31
N ALA A 22 -16.39 -10.34 -23.58
CA ALA A 22 -16.38 -10.49 -22.13
C ALA A 22 -14.95 -10.57 -21.53
N GLY A 23 -14.10 -9.59 -21.84
CA GLY A 23 -12.64 -9.63 -21.72
C GLY A 23 -12.08 -9.33 -20.33
N ASP A 24 -12.84 -8.71 -19.43
CA ASP A 24 -12.28 -8.29 -18.14
C ASP A 24 -12.18 -9.43 -17.11
N ARG A 25 -13.13 -10.37 -17.10
CA ARG A 25 -13.02 -11.58 -16.27
C ARG A 25 -11.89 -12.49 -16.78
N VAL A 26 -11.70 -12.56 -18.09
CA VAL A 26 -10.59 -13.28 -18.72
C VAL A 26 -9.26 -12.61 -18.37
N ALA A 27 -9.21 -11.27 -18.37
CA ALA A 27 -8.03 -10.50 -17.96
C ALA A 27 -7.68 -10.69 -16.48
N LEU A 28 -8.66 -10.66 -15.55
CA LEU A 28 -8.40 -10.93 -14.13
C LEU A 28 -7.85 -12.35 -13.91
N ARG A 29 -8.46 -13.36 -14.53
CA ARG A 29 -7.97 -14.74 -14.43
C ARG A 29 -6.56 -14.90 -14.99
N ALA A 30 -6.26 -14.25 -16.11
CA ALA A 30 -4.92 -14.26 -16.69
C ALA A 30 -3.91 -13.55 -15.78
N ASP A 31 -4.27 -12.39 -15.24
CA ASP A 31 -3.41 -11.62 -14.33
C ASP A 31 -3.17 -12.39 -13.03
N LEU A 32 -4.18 -13.05 -12.46
CA LEU A 32 -4.05 -13.95 -11.28
C LEU A 32 -3.11 -15.13 -11.53
N ARG A 33 -3.24 -15.81 -12.68
CA ARG A 33 -2.30 -16.89 -13.05
C ARG A 33 -0.89 -16.36 -13.23
N SER A 34 -0.76 -15.17 -13.81
CA SER A 34 0.53 -14.53 -14.02
C SER A 34 1.16 -13.99 -12.74
N ALA A 35 0.36 -13.81 -11.68
CA ALA A 35 0.81 -13.38 -10.37
C ALA A 35 1.39 -14.53 -9.53
N VAL A 36 1.22 -15.80 -9.93
CA VAL A 36 1.73 -16.95 -9.16
C VAL A 36 3.22 -16.82 -8.83
N PRO A 37 4.15 -16.51 -9.76
CA PRO A 37 5.56 -16.37 -9.40
C PRO A 37 5.83 -15.23 -8.41
N ASP A 38 5.12 -14.11 -8.56
CA ASP A 38 5.22 -12.94 -7.67
C ASP A 38 4.67 -13.28 -6.27
N ALA A 39 3.55 -13.98 -6.20
CA ALA A 39 2.95 -14.47 -4.96
C ALA A 39 3.81 -15.55 -4.29
N THR A 40 4.44 -16.45 -5.05
CA THR A 40 5.39 -17.42 -4.51
C THR A 40 6.59 -16.72 -3.89
N ALA A 41 7.15 -15.71 -4.55
CA ALA A 41 8.22 -14.90 -3.98
C ALA A 41 7.76 -14.19 -2.69
N ALA A 42 6.52 -13.69 -2.65
CA ALA A 42 5.93 -13.08 -1.47
C ALA A 42 5.80 -14.06 -0.30
N VAL A 43 5.36 -15.29 -0.56
CA VAL A 43 5.29 -16.34 0.46
C VAL A 43 6.67 -16.66 1.01
N VAL A 44 7.68 -16.83 0.13
CA VAL A 44 9.06 -17.09 0.57
C VAL A 44 9.57 -15.96 1.46
N VAL A 45 9.41 -14.70 1.05
CA VAL A 45 9.80 -13.56 1.88
C VAL A 45 9.02 -13.52 3.20
N THR A 46 7.73 -13.80 3.17
CA THR A 46 6.90 -13.85 4.39
C THR A 46 7.41 -14.92 5.37
N VAL A 47 7.76 -16.11 4.87
CA VAL A 47 8.35 -17.18 5.70
C VAL A 47 9.71 -16.77 6.26
N LEU A 48 10.57 -16.12 5.47
CA LEU A 48 11.86 -15.63 5.94
C LEU A 48 11.72 -14.55 7.01
N VAL A 49 10.78 -13.61 6.84
CA VAL A 49 10.47 -12.59 7.85
C VAL A 49 9.92 -13.24 9.11
N PHE A 50 9.00 -14.20 8.99
CA PHE A 50 8.47 -14.94 10.13
C PHE A 50 9.58 -15.65 10.91
N ALA A 51 10.45 -16.39 10.22
CA ALA A 51 11.58 -17.10 10.83
C ALA A 51 12.55 -16.12 11.53
N LEU A 52 12.82 -14.95 10.93
CA LEU A 52 13.62 -13.90 11.55
C LEU A 52 12.97 -13.37 12.83
N LEU A 53 11.67 -13.07 12.81
CA LEU A 53 10.95 -12.57 13.97
C LEU A 53 10.89 -13.61 15.10
N TRP A 54 10.67 -14.88 14.74
CA TRP A 54 10.71 -16.01 15.67
C TRP A 54 12.07 -16.13 16.35
N ALA A 55 13.16 -16.18 15.57
CA ALA A 55 14.52 -16.30 16.11
C ALA A 55 14.91 -15.08 17.00
N ARG A 56 14.42 -13.88 16.66
CA ARG A 56 14.61 -12.69 17.51
C ARG A 56 13.86 -12.79 18.83
N MET A 57 12.69 -13.41 18.85
CA MET A 57 11.93 -13.66 20.08
C MET A 57 12.64 -14.68 20.97
N GLU A 58 13.05 -15.83 20.41
CA GLU A 58 13.79 -16.86 21.16
C GLU A 58 15.14 -16.37 21.72
N SER A 59 15.80 -15.45 21.02
CA SER A 59 17.07 -14.86 21.48
C SER A 59 16.90 -13.69 22.46
N GLY A 60 15.67 -13.31 22.81
CA GLY A 60 15.38 -12.16 23.68
C GLY A 60 15.66 -10.79 23.03
N ALA A 61 16.00 -10.75 21.73
CA ALA A 61 16.30 -9.54 20.98
C ALA A 61 15.05 -8.88 20.35
N SER A 62 13.85 -9.40 20.62
CA SER A 62 12.61 -8.96 20.00
C SER A 62 12.09 -7.66 20.61
N ASP A 63 11.86 -6.65 19.76
CA ASP A 63 11.23 -5.40 20.18
C ASP A 63 9.75 -5.60 20.51
N THR A 64 9.12 -6.62 19.93
CA THR A 64 7.75 -7.03 20.29
C THR A 64 7.66 -7.38 21.75
N VAL A 65 8.59 -8.17 22.29
CA VAL A 65 8.61 -8.55 23.71
C VAL A 65 8.89 -7.33 24.59
N ALA A 66 9.77 -6.43 24.15
CA ALA A 66 10.04 -5.19 24.89
C ALA A 66 8.81 -4.26 25.00
N VAL A 67 7.96 -4.22 23.97
CA VAL A 67 6.74 -3.39 23.94
C VAL A 67 5.54 -4.11 24.56
N MET A 68 5.45 -5.42 24.36
CA MET A 68 4.36 -6.29 24.84
C MET A 68 4.95 -7.51 25.55
N PRO A 69 5.38 -7.38 26.83
CA PRO A 69 6.09 -8.44 27.54
C PRO A 69 5.30 -9.74 27.70
N PHE A 70 3.97 -9.66 27.73
CA PHE A 70 3.11 -10.85 27.79
C PHE A 70 3.20 -11.76 26.54
N MET A 71 3.80 -11.25 25.45
CA MET A 71 4.02 -11.98 24.20
C MET A 71 5.37 -12.73 24.16
N ASP A 72 6.06 -12.89 25.30
CA ASP A 72 7.33 -13.62 25.40
C ASP A 72 7.17 -15.16 25.31
N ASP A 73 6.39 -15.61 24.32
CA ASP A 73 6.23 -17.02 23.96
C ASP A 73 5.83 -17.13 22.47
N ALA A 74 6.82 -17.41 21.63
CA ALA A 74 6.62 -17.54 20.20
C ALA A 74 5.64 -18.68 19.83
N GLY A 75 5.59 -19.76 20.63
CA GLY A 75 4.70 -20.90 20.40
C GLY A 75 3.24 -20.55 20.65
N THR A 76 2.98 -19.72 21.65
CA THR A 76 1.64 -19.25 21.97
C THR A 76 1.16 -18.19 20.98
N TYR A 77 2.00 -17.20 20.65
CA TYR A 77 1.68 -16.01 19.84
C TYR A 77 2.18 -16.09 18.38
N TRP A 78 2.30 -17.30 17.83
CA TRP A 78 2.80 -17.50 16.47
C TRP A 78 1.91 -16.85 15.39
N MET A 79 0.59 -16.75 15.61
CA MET A 79 -0.32 -16.13 14.63
C MET A 79 -0.12 -14.61 14.59
N TYR A 80 0.16 -14.00 15.75
CA TYR A 80 0.63 -12.61 15.82
C TYR A 80 1.93 -12.40 15.05
N LEU A 81 2.95 -13.25 15.26
CA LEU A 81 4.21 -13.19 14.52
C LEU A 81 4.01 -13.37 13.01
N LEU A 82 3.12 -14.28 12.61
CA LEU A 82 2.78 -14.49 11.20
C LEU A 82 2.02 -13.29 10.62
N SER A 83 1.13 -12.66 11.38
CA SER A 83 0.50 -11.40 11.01
C SER A 83 1.55 -10.31 10.78
N GLN A 84 2.53 -10.17 11.67
CA GLN A 84 3.63 -9.21 11.48
C GLN A 84 4.43 -9.50 10.20
N ALA A 85 4.71 -10.77 9.91
CA ALA A 85 5.41 -11.17 8.70
C ALA A 85 4.63 -10.80 7.43
N PHE A 86 3.31 -11.00 7.42
CA PHE A 86 2.45 -10.53 6.34
C PHE A 86 2.44 -9.00 6.23
N GLY A 87 2.43 -8.27 7.36
CA GLY A 87 2.47 -6.81 7.38
C GLY A 87 3.75 -6.25 6.75
N TRP A 88 4.91 -6.77 7.15
CA TRP A 88 6.22 -6.38 6.59
C TRP A 88 6.35 -6.74 5.11
N SER A 89 5.94 -7.95 4.74
CA SER A 89 5.96 -8.38 3.34
C SER A 89 4.99 -7.55 2.49
N GLY A 90 3.80 -7.27 3.01
CA GLY A 90 2.82 -6.40 2.38
C GLY A 90 3.35 -5.00 2.14
N LEU A 91 4.05 -4.40 3.12
CA LEU A 91 4.66 -3.09 3.00
C LEU A 91 5.80 -3.07 1.96
N LEU A 92 6.62 -4.11 1.91
CA LEU A 92 7.68 -4.26 0.91
C LEU A 92 7.11 -4.38 -0.51
N TRP A 93 6.07 -5.20 -0.68
CA TRP A 93 5.36 -5.33 -1.96
C TRP A 93 4.65 -4.03 -2.36
N ALA A 94 4.06 -3.32 -1.39
CA ALA A 94 3.46 -2.01 -1.60
C ALA A 94 4.49 -0.98 -2.08
N TRP A 95 5.67 -0.95 -1.45
CA TRP A 95 6.79 -0.12 -1.89
C TRP A 95 7.19 -0.47 -3.34
N GLY A 96 7.38 -1.76 -3.65
CA GLY A 96 7.75 -2.22 -4.98
C GLY A 96 6.73 -1.83 -6.05
N THR A 97 5.43 -2.05 -5.80
CA THR A 97 4.39 -1.71 -6.78
C THR A 97 4.24 -0.20 -6.97
N VAL A 98 4.42 0.62 -5.93
CA VAL A 98 4.43 2.09 -6.06
C VAL A 98 5.60 2.55 -6.92
N MET A 99 6.79 2.00 -6.69
CA MET A 99 7.96 2.28 -7.53
C MET A 99 7.70 1.95 -9.00
N LEU A 100 7.15 0.77 -9.29
CA LEU A 100 6.75 0.36 -10.65
C LEU A 100 5.71 1.32 -11.26
N GLY A 101 4.69 1.71 -10.49
CA GLY A 101 3.63 2.63 -10.93
C GLY A 101 4.14 4.04 -11.25
N LEU A 102 5.08 4.55 -10.44
CA LEU A 102 5.74 5.84 -10.67
C LEU A 102 6.63 5.79 -11.91
N LEU A 103 7.40 4.71 -12.11
CA LEU A 103 8.21 4.49 -13.32
C LEU A 103 7.35 4.35 -14.59
N LEU A 104 6.17 3.72 -14.49
CA LEU A 104 5.24 3.57 -15.61
C LEU A 104 4.60 4.90 -16.03
N SER A 105 4.41 5.80 -15.06
CA SER A 105 3.68 7.07 -15.24
C SER A 105 4.60 8.29 -15.45
N GLY A 106 5.88 8.20 -15.09
CA GLY A 106 6.85 9.29 -15.14
C GLY A 106 7.77 9.28 -16.38
N PRO A 107 8.72 10.24 -16.47
CA PRO A 107 9.76 10.22 -17.48
C PRO A 107 10.66 9.00 -17.26
N ARG A 108 10.72 8.11 -18.25
CA ARG A 108 11.57 6.91 -18.14
C ARG A 108 13.05 7.31 -18.17
N PRO A 109 13.89 6.71 -17.31
CA PRO A 109 15.32 6.66 -17.56
C PRO A 109 15.55 6.03 -18.94
N GLY A 110 16.27 6.71 -19.83
CA GLY A 110 16.50 6.25 -21.21
C GLY A 110 17.29 4.93 -21.31
N ARG A 111 17.77 4.39 -20.19
CA ARG A 111 18.59 3.17 -20.10
C ARG A 111 17.89 1.98 -19.41
N LEU A 112 16.60 2.07 -19.09
CA LEU A 112 15.90 0.91 -18.52
C LEU A 112 15.75 -0.18 -19.60
N PRO A 113 16.30 -1.39 -19.40
CA PRO A 113 16.23 -2.47 -20.40
C PRO A 113 14.84 -3.11 -20.48
N VAL A 114 13.89 -2.70 -19.62
CA VAL A 114 12.59 -3.34 -19.48
C VAL A 114 11.51 -2.57 -20.26
N THR A 115 10.73 -3.28 -21.08
CA THR A 115 9.67 -2.68 -21.89
C THR A 115 8.50 -2.20 -21.03
N ARG A 116 7.75 -1.22 -21.54
CA ARG A 116 6.55 -0.70 -20.87
C ARG A 116 5.54 -1.78 -20.50
N GLN A 117 5.34 -2.75 -21.39
CA GLN A 117 4.36 -3.82 -21.21
C GLN A 117 4.75 -4.74 -20.07
N VAL A 118 6.05 -5.03 -19.92
CA VAL A 118 6.57 -5.83 -18.81
C VAL A 118 6.44 -5.09 -17.48
N LEU A 119 6.81 -3.80 -17.41
CA LEU A 119 6.58 -2.99 -16.19
C LEU A 119 5.10 -2.95 -15.81
N GLU A 120 4.21 -2.80 -16.78
CA GLU A 120 2.77 -2.77 -16.54
C GLU A 120 2.27 -4.12 -16.02
N ARG A 121 2.77 -5.24 -16.57
CA ARG A 121 2.45 -6.58 -16.07
C ARG A 121 2.93 -6.76 -14.62
N TRP A 122 4.18 -6.43 -14.32
CA TRP A 122 4.73 -6.52 -12.97
C TRP A 122 3.92 -5.66 -12.00
N HIS A 123 3.64 -4.40 -12.35
CA HIS A 123 2.82 -3.52 -11.50
C HIS A 123 1.46 -4.13 -11.19
N ARG A 124 0.78 -4.76 -12.16
CA ARG A 124 -0.51 -5.42 -11.92
C ARG A 124 -0.39 -6.63 -11.00
N THR A 125 0.56 -7.53 -11.26
CA THR A 125 0.73 -8.75 -10.46
C THR A 125 1.15 -8.42 -9.04
N THR A 126 2.15 -7.55 -8.86
CA THR A 126 2.63 -7.12 -7.55
C THR A 126 1.54 -6.37 -6.78
N SER A 127 0.66 -5.60 -7.45
CA SER A 127 -0.49 -4.96 -6.80
C SER A 127 -1.52 -5.98 -6.29
N LEU A 128 -1.81 -7.04 -7.04
CA LEU A 128 -2.69 -8.13 -6.58
C LEU A 128 -2.11 -8.81 -5.35
N THR A 129 -0.82 -9.16 -5.39
CA THR A 129 -0.11 -9.76 -4.26
C THR A 129 -0.08 -8.83 -3.05
N THR A 130 0.15 -7.52 -3.25
CA THR A 130 0.11 -6.52 -2.17
C THR A 130 -1.25 -6.55 -1.46
N MET A 131 -2.36 -6.51 -2.21
CA MET A 131 -3.70 -6.57 -1.62
C MET A 131 -3.94 -7.89 -0.87
N ALA A 132 -3.46 -9.01 -1.41
CA ALA A 132 -3.56 -10.31 -0.75
C ALA A 132 -2.77 -10.35 0.57
N LEU A 133 -1.54 -9.82 0.60
CA LEU A 133 -0.71 -9.74 1.80
C LEU A 133 -1.33 -8.82 2.86
N MET A 134 -1.84 -7.65 2.46
CA MET A 134 -2.55 -6.73 3.37
C MET A 134 -3.78 -7.39 3.98
N PHE A 135 -4.55 -8.12 3.17
CA PHE A 135 -5.72 -8.84 3.66
C PHE A 135 -5.35 -10.01 4.57
N ALA A 136 -4.31 -10.77 4.23
CA ALA A 136 -3.79 -11.85 5.07
C ALA A 136 -3.24 -11.33 6.41
N HIS A 137 -2.57 -10.18 6.42
CA HIS A 137 -2.13 -9.50 7.63
C HIS A 137 -3.29 -9.22 8.59
N ALA A 138 -4.37 -8.59 8.07
CA ALA A 138 -5.57 -8.30 8.85
C ALA A 138 -6.25 -9.59 9.33
N LEU A 139 -6.42 -10.59 8.45
CA LEU A 139 -7.03 -11.86 8.83
C LEU A 139 -6.24 -12.62 9.90
N MET A 140 -4.91 -12.63 9.82
CA MET A 140 -4.08 -13.28 10.83
C MET A 140 -4.14 -12.55 12.17
N PHE A 141 -4.27 -11.22 12.15
CA PHE A 141 -4.50 -10.45 13.37
C PHE A 141 -5.86 -10.78 13.99
N ALA A 142 -6.94 -10.82 13.21
CA ALA A 142 -8.24 -11.27 13.69
C ALA A 142 -8.19 -12.70 14.25
N ALA A 143 -7.50 -13.61 13.56
CA ALA A 143 -7.39 -15.01 13.99
C ALA A 143 -6.61 -15.15 15.32
N GLU A 144 -5.58 -14.33 15.53
CA GLU A 144 -4.90 -14.23 16.83
C GLU A 144 -5.87 -13.76 17.91
N LEU A 145 -6.67 -12.71 17.68
CA LEU A 145 -7.64 -12.22 18.67
C LEU A 145 -8.69 -13.28 19.04
N VAL A 146 -9.19 -14.05 18.07
CA VAL A 146 -10.13 -15.16 18.33
C VAL A 146 -9.50 -16.23 19.22
N ARG A 147 -8.21 -16.53 19.00
CA ARG A 147 -7.46 -17.54 19.74
C ARG A 147 -7.14 -17.08 21.16
N TYR A 148 -6.75 -15.80 21.31
CA TYR A 148 -6.31 -15.23 22.57
C TYR A 148 -7.46 -14.89 23.51
N GLU A 149 -8.60 -14.44 22.98
CA GLU A 149 -9.75 -14.09 23.80
C GLU A 149 -10.43 -15.37 24.31
N THR A 150 -10.14 -15.77 25.54
CA THR A 150 -10.70 -16.99 26.15
C THR A 150 -11.85 -16.76 27.11
N LYS A 151 -12.18 -15.50 27.43
CA LYS A 151 -13.12 -15.16 28.51
C LYS A 151 -14.57 -15.11 28.06
N VAL A 152 -14.81 -15.07 26.75
CA VAL A 152 -16.15 -15.05 26.16
C VAL A 152 -16.41 -16.29 25.29
N ASP A 153 -17.67 -16.49 24.92
CA ASP A 153 -18.08 -17.61 24.07
C ASP A 153 -17.58 -17.45 22.63
N TRP A 154 -17.50 -18.57 21.89
CA TRP A 154 -16.91 -18.61 20.55
C TRP A 154 -17.50 -17.59 19.56
N ALA A 155 -18.82 -17.41 19.57
CA ALA A 155 -19.48 -16.45 18.69
C ALA A 155 -19.11 -15.00 19.02
N GLU A 156 -18.94 -14.70 20.31
CA GLU A 156 -18.52 -13.39 20.78
C GLU A 156 -17.05 -13.12 20.46
N ARG A 157 -16.17 -14.12 20.59
CA ARG A 157 -14.76 -14.02 20.15
C ARG A 157 -14.64 -13.63 18.68
N LEU A 158 -15.43 -14.29 17.82
CA LEU A 158 -15.47 -13.99 16.39
C LEU A 158 -15.91 -12.55 16.13
N TRP A 159 -16.93 -12.08 16.85
CA TRP A 159 -17.42 -10.71 16.71
C TRP A 159 -16.42 -9.67 17.19
N VAL A 160 -15.87 -9.85 18.40
CA VAL A 160 -14.87 -8.94 18.97
C VAL A 160 -13.64 -8.85 18.07
N ALA A 161 -13.09 -9.99 17.66
CA ALA A 161 -11.95 -10.03 16.75
C ALA A 161 -12.25 -9.36 15.40
N PHE A 162 -13.45 -9.57 14.86
CA PHE A 162 -13.90 -8.88 13.65
C PHE A 162 -13.97 -7.38 13.88
N ALA A 163 -14.56 -6.93 14.99
CA ALA A 163 -14.77 -5.53 15.28
C ALA A 163 -13.43 -4.80 15.51
N ASP A 164 -12.54 -5.37 16.33
CA ASP A 164 -11.18 -4.87 16.56
C ASP A 164 -10.33 -4.79 15.29
N THR A 165 -10.53 -5.71 14.34
CA THR A 165 -9.74 -5.76 13.12
C THR A 165 -10.33 -4.93 11.99
N PHE A 166 -11.65 -4.94 11.81
CA PHE A 166 -12.31 -4.46 10.60
C PHE A 166 -13.28 -3.29 10.85
N VAL A 167 -13.72 -3.02 12.08
CA VAL A 167 -14.65 -1.90 12.33
C VAL A 167 -13.85 -0.64 12.68
N PRO A 168 -13.94 0.44 11.88
CA PRO A 168 -13.23 1.68 12.17
C PRO A 168 -13.65 2.29 13.50
N GLY A 169 -12.65 2.54 14.36
CA GLY A 169 -12.83 3.17 15.67
C GLY A 169 -13.33 2.23 16.77
N TRP A 170 -13.45 0.92 16.50
CA TRP A 170 -13.83 -0.05 17.53
C TRP A 170 -12.67 -0.37 18.47
N TYR A 171 -11.46 -0.56 17.93
CA TYR A 171 -10.29 -0.85 18.73
C TYR A 171 -9.99 0.28 19.71
N ASP A 172 -9.97 -0.03 21.01
CA ASP A 172 -10.07 0.97 22.07
C ASP A 172 -8.80 1.12 22.92
N SER A 173 -7.67 0.53 22.53
CA SER A 173 -6.45 0.55 23.35
C SER A 173 -5.24 1.26 22.72
N GLY A 174 -4.50 1.96 23.57
CA GLY A 174 -3.17 2.53 23.29
C GLY A 174 -3.07 3.36 22.01
N THR A 175 -1.96 3.21 21.29
CA THR A 175 -1.78 3.83 19.96
C THR A 175 -2.62 3.16 18.87
N GLY A 176 -3.20 2.00 19.15
CA GLY A 176 -4.06 1.24 18.24
C GLY A 176 -5.33 2.00 17.86
N GLN A 177 -5.89 2.80 18.78
CA GLN A 177 -7.07 3.65 18.55
C GLN A 177 -6.94 4.54 17.29
N VAL A 178 -5.72 5.00 16.97
CA VAL A 178 -5.45 5.82 15.78
C VAL A 178 -4.86 4.96 14.67
N ALA A 179 -3.91 4.09 15.00
CA ALA A 179 -3.15 3.39 13.98
C ALA A 179 -3.95 2.30 13.26
N ILE A 180 -4.85 1.59 13.95
CA ILE A 180 -5.70 0.55 13.33
C ILE A 180 -6.68 1.17 12.33
N PRO A 181 -7.41 2.25 12.63
CA PRO A 181 -8.23 2.94 11.64
C PRO A 181 -7.45 3.41 10.40
N ILE A 182 -6.20 3.84 10.56
CA ILE A 182 -5.32 4.18 9.43
C ILE A 182 -5.04 2.93 8.56
N GLY A 183 -4.72 1.79 9.18
CA GLY A 183 -4.48 0.52 8.49
C GLY A 183 -5.74 -0.02 7.79
N GLN A 184 -6.89 0.02 8.46
CA GLN A 184 -8.20 -0.30 7.90
C GLN A 184 -8.52 0.60 6.71
N GLY A 185 -8.28 1.91 6.83
CA GLY A 185 -8.42 2.87 5.74
C GLY A 185 -7.54 2.52 4.54
N ALA A 186 -6.29 2.10 4.78
CA ALA A 186 -5.40 1.64 3.72
C ALA A 186 -5.98 0.39 3.01
N LEU A 187 -6.40 -0.63 3.76
CA LEU A 187 -7.00 -1.85 3.21
C LEU A 187 -8.29 -1.56 2.41
N TYR A 188 -9.19 -0.77 2.98
CA TYR A 188 -10.48 -0.40 2.36
C TYR A 188 -10.34 0.50 1.16
N LEU A 189 -9.25 1.25 1.02
CA LEU A 189 -8.93 1.97 -0.21
C LEU A 189 -8.21 1.07 -1.22
N ALA A 190 -7.31 0.19 -0.77
CA ALA A 190 -6.50 -0.68 -1.62
C ALA A 190 -7.38 -1.58 -2.50
N ILE A 191 -8.34 -2.29 -1.89
CA ILE A 191 -9.20 -3.25 -2.59
C ILE A 191 -9.98 -2.60 -3.75
N PRO A 192 -10.83 -1.58 -3.52
CA PRO A 192 -11.59 -0.98 -4.61
C PRO A 192 -10.69 -0.28 -5.63
N LEU A 193 -9.66 0.46 -5.22
CA LEU A 193 -8.78 1.19 -6.16
C LEU A 193 -7.93 0.25 -7.02
N GLY A 194 -7.48 -0.87 -6.47
CA GLY A 194 -6.75 -1.91 -7.20
C GLY A 194 -7.65 -2.65 -8.18
N LEU A 195 -8.83 -3.09 -7.72
CA LEU A 195 -9.78 -3.83 -8.56
C LEU A 195 -10.47 -2.95 -9.61
N LEU A 196 -10.49 -1.63 -9.42
CA LEU A 196 -11.02 -0.66 -10.38
C LEU A 196 -10.40 -0.82 -11.78
N PHE A 197 -9.17 -1.30 -11.86
CA PHE A 197 -8.50 -1.60 -13.12
C PHE A 197 -9.33 -2.57 -14.00
N TYR A 198 -9.96 -3.58 -13.42
CA TYR A 198 -10.73 -4.59 -14.16
C TYR A 198 -12.11 -4.10 -14.60
N VAL A 199 -12.60 -2.99 -14.05
CA VAL A 199 -13.86 -2.36 -14.46
C VAL A 199 -13.64 -1.02 -15.17
N ARG A 200 -12.38 -0.68 -15.49
CA ARG A 200 -12.01 0.61 -16.10
C ARG A 200 -12.71 0.91 -17.42
N HIS A 201 -13.15 -0.13 -18.14
CA HIS A 201 -13.91 0.02 -19.39
C HIS A 201 -15.29 0.66 -19.16
N ARG A 202 -15.88 0.52 -17.96
CA ARG A 202 -17.19 1.10 -17.62
C ARG A 202 -17.10 2.56 -17.20
N ILE A 203 -16.09 2.91 -16.40
CA ILE A 203 -15.93 4.26 -15.85
C ILE A 203 -15.11 5.20 -16.73
N GLY A 204 -14.45 4.66 -17.76
CA GLY A 204 -13.61 5.40 -18.68
C GLY A 204 -12.18 5.61 -18.17
N ALA A 205 -11.25 5.68 -19.11
CA ALA A 205 -9.81 5.75 -18.82
C ALA A 205 -9.38 7.03 -18.08
N ASN A 206 -10.14 8.13 -18.21
CA ASN A 206 -9.82 9.37 -17.51
C ASN A 206 -10.20 9.30 -16.03
N THR A 207 -11.40 8.82 -15.73
CA THR A 207 -11.91 8.61 -14.37
C THR A 207 -11.04 7.62 -13.62
N TRP A 208 -10.75 6.47 -14.23
CA TRP A 208 -9.84 5.47 -13.65
C TRP A 208 -8.49 6.08 -13.27
N ARG A 209 -7.85 6.86 -14.15
CA ARG A 209 -6.56 7.50 -13.83
C ARG A 209 -6.64 8.54 -12.72
N ARG A 210 -7.77 9.23 -12.56
CA ARG A 210 -7.96 10.19 -11.46
C ARG A 210 -8.08 9.45 -10.13
N LEU A 211 -8.90 8.40 -10.09
CA LEU A 211 -9.09 7.56 -8.91
C LEU A 211 -7.81 6.81 -8.53
N HIS A 212 -7.12 6.21 -9.51
CA HIS A 212 -5.90 5.46 -9.28
C HIS A 212 -4.75 6.32 -8.73
N ARG A 213 -4.75 7.66 -8.92
CA ARG A 213 -3.76 8.54 -8.29
C ARG A 213 -3.83 8.50 -6.77
N PHE A 214 -5.00 8.20 -6.18
CA PHE A 214 -5.16 8.08 -4.74
C PHE A 214 -4.54 6.80 -4.16
N VAL A 215 -4.06 5.87 -4.99
CA VAL A 215 -3.28 4.71 -4.50
C VAL A 215 -2.03 5.15 -3.75
N ILE A 216 -1.46 6.33 -4.04
CA ILE A 216 -0.34 6.85 -3.23
C ILE A 216 -0.76 7.11 -1.77
N VAL A 217 -2.03 7.45 -1.52
CA VAL A 217 -2.56 7.63 -0.17
C VAL A 217 -2.59 6.29 0.57
N VAL A 218 -2.97 5.20 -0.10
CA VAL A 218 -2.90 3.84 0.48
C VAL A 218 -1.50 3.53 0.98
N TYR A 219 -0.48 3.84 0.18
CA TYR A 219 0.91 3.62 0.58
C TYR A 219 1.32 4.47 1.77
N VAL A 220 0.99 5.77 1.76
CA VAL A 220 1.27 6.69 2.87
C VAL A 220 0.58 6.21 4.16
N LEU A 221 -0.70 5.81 4.09
CA LEU A 221 -1.43 5.26 5.23
C LEU A 221 -0.78 3.96 5.73
N SER A 222 -0.32 3.10 4.82
CA SER A 222 0.38 1.85 5.20
C SER A 222 1.68 2.13 5.96
N VAL A 223 2.51 3.07 5.46
CA VAL A 223 3.75 3.48 6.14
C VAL A 223 3.46 4.06 7.52
N TRP A 224 2.45 4.95 7.63
CA TRP A 224 2.07 5.54 8.91
C TRP A 224 1.48 4.53 9.88
N HIS A 225 0.64 3.60 9.42
CA HIS A 225 0.15 2.49 10.22
C HIS A 225 1.32 1.69 10.82
N THR A 226 2.32 1.35 10.01
CA THR A 226 3.53 0.66 10.48
C THR A 226 4.32 1.50 11.49
N LEU A 227 4.54 2.80 11.23
CA LEU A 227 5.30 3.67 12.16
C LEU A 227 4.60 3.90 13.50
N LEU A 228 3.26 3.85 13.52
CA LEU A 228 2.46 4.12 14.72
C LEU A 228 2.18 2.86 15.56
N TYR A 229 2.12 1.68 14.92
CA TYR A 229 1.70 0.43 15.58
C TYR A 229 2.67 -0.75 15.43
N GLY A 230 3.65 -0.66 14.54
CA GLY A 230 4.65 -1.70 14.36
C GLY A 230 5.60 -1.75 15.56
N THR A 231 5.58 -2.84 16.33
CA THR A 231 6.49 -3.02 17.48
C THR A 231 7.96 -2.98 17.07
N ASN A 232 8.28 -3.57 15.92
CA ASN A 232 9.63 -3.60 15.33
C ASN A 232 10.16 -2.21 14.89
N VAL A 233 9.33 -1.17 14.92
CA VAL A 233 9.73 0.23 14.63
C VAL A 233 9.32 1.19 15.76
N TRP A 234 9.02 0.64 16.93
CA TRP A 234 8.55 1.41 18.08
C TRP A 234 9.65 2.32 18.64
N TYR A 235 10.87 1.80 18.69
CA TYR A 235 12.06 2.49 19.15
C TYR A 235 12.84 3.14 18.01
N GLY A 236 13.72 4.08 18.35
CA GLY A 236 14.62 4.78 17.42
C GLY A 236 15.79 3.91 16.97
N GLU A 237 15.50 2.70 16.50
CA GLU A 237 16.49 1.71 16.07
C GLU A 237 16.54 1.57 14.54
N TRP A 238 17.49 0.77 14.06
CA TRP A 238 17.77 0.60 12.64
C TRP A 238 16.54 0.23 11.77
N PRO A 239 15.54 -0.58 12.20
CA PRO A 239 14.42 -0.92 11.31
C PRO A 239 13.59 0.32 10.97
N ARG A 240 13.41 1.23 11.93
CA ARG A 240 12.69 2.49 11.74
C ARG A 240 13.45 3.44 10.83
N THR A 241 14.75 3.57 11.03
CA THR A 241 15.62 4.37 10.15
C THR A 241 15.64 3.83 8.71
N VAL A 242 15.73 2.51 8.53
CA VAL A 242 15.64 1.87 7.20
C VAL A 242 14.28 2.13 6.56
N LEU A 243 13.19 2.08 7.33
CA LEU A 243 11.86 2.40 6.82
C LEU A 243 11.79 3.82 6.27
N TRP A 244 12.38 4.81 6.95
CA TRP A 244 12.50 6.18 6.44
C TRP A 244 13.38 6.28 5.20
N LEU A 245 14.52 5.60 5.18
CA LEU A 245 15.43 5.57 4.04
C LEU A 245 14.73 5.06 2.77
N LEU A 246 13.91 4.02 2.89
CA LEU A 246 13.14 3.46 1.78
C LEU A 246 12.10 4.43 1.20
N GLN A 247 11.72 5.49 1.92
CA GLN A 247 10.80 6.52 1.40
C GLN A 247 11.48 7.49 0.43
N LEU A 248 12.81 7.66 0.52
CA LEU A 248 13.55 8.56 -0.36
C LEU A 248 13.35 8.27 -1.86
N PRO A 249 13.52 7.03 -2.36
CA PRO A 249 13.30 6.76 -3.78
C PRO A 249 11.84 6.98 -4.21
N VAL A 250 10.87 6.69 -3.34
CA VAL A 250 9.44 6.95 -3.61
C VAL A 250 9.18 8.44 -3.75
N ALA A 251 9.64 9.23 -2.78
CA ALA A 251 9.48 10.68 -2.78
C ALA A 251 10.21 11.34 -3.95
N ALA A 252 11.42 10.89 -4.29
CA ALA A 252 12.19 11.38 -5.42
C ALA A 252 11.49 11.09 -6.76
N LEU A 253 10.98 9.87 -6.97
CA LEU A 253 10.23 9.53 -8.18
C LEU A 253 8.90 10.29 -8.28
N LEU A 254 8.21 10.48 -7.14
CA LEU A 254 6.99 11.28 -7.09
C LEU A 254 7.28 12.74 -7.47
N LEU A 255 8.33 13.34 -6.91
CA LEU A 255 8.77 14.69 -7.24
C LEU A 255 9.16 14.80 -8.72
N ALA A 256 9.95 13.85 -9.24
CA ALA A 256 10.33 13.80 -10.64
C ALA A 256 9.10 13.75 -11.56
N ARG A 257 8.09 12.96 -11.22
CA ARG A 257 6.82 12.89 -11.93
C ARG A 257 6.05 14.22 -11.90
N LEU A 258 6.04 14.91 -10.77
CA LEU A 258 5.34 16.20 -10.63
C LEU A 258 6.05 17.33 -11.39
N VAL A 259 7.38 17.32 -11.43
CA VAL A 259 8.21 18.32 -12.12
C VAL A 259 8.28 18.07 -13.62
N ARG A 260 8.30 16.80 -14.07
CA ARG A 260 8.36 16.39 -15.48
C ARG A 260 7.12 15.59 -15.89
N PRO A 261 5.94 16.22 -15.96
CA PRO A 261 4.71 15.53 -16.30
C PRO A 261 4.74 15.01 -17.74
N ALA A 262 4.29 13.76 -17.92
CA ALA A 262 4.27 13.09 -19.22
C ALA A 262 3.26 13.71 -20.20
N ARG A 263 2.23 14.40 -19.72
CA ARG A 263 1.16 14.97 -20.55
C ARG A 263 1.24 16.49 -20.59
N ARG A 264 1.00 17.08 -21.78
CA ARG A 264 0.94 18.55 -21.94
C ARG A 264 -0.07 19.20 -20.99
N ALA A 265 -1.25 18.60 -20.80
CA ALA A 265 -2.28 19.10 -19.88
C ALA A 265 -1.86 19.11 -18.39
N GLU A 266 -0.80 18.40 -18.03
CA GLU A 266 -0.26 18.33 -16.67
C GLU A 266 0.93 19.28 -16.45
N ARG A 267 1.42 19.93 -17.52
CA ARG A 267 2.45 20.97 -17.43
C ARG A 267 1.92 22.18 -16.68
N LEU A 268 2.81 22.82 -15.92
CA LEU A 268 2.54 24.11 -15.29
C LEU A 268 2.92 25.18 -16.33
N ASP A 269 1.99 25.48 -17.22
CA ASP A 269 2.11 26.62 -18.11
C ASP A 269 1.61 27.87 -17.36
N LEU A 270 2.26 29.02 -17.55
CA LEU A 270 1.84 30.28 -16.94
C LEU A 270 0.39 30.59 -17.33
N PRO A 271 -0.47 31.01 -16.38
CA PRO A 271 -1.81 31.46 -16.71
C PRO A 271 -1.71 32.62 -17.71
N LYS A 272 -2.37 32.51 -18.88
CA LYS A 272 -2.48 33.65 -19.80
C LYS A 272 -3.20 34.80 -19.06
N ARG A 273 -2.78 36.05 -19.27
CA ARG A 273 -3.49 37.25 -18.76
C ARG A 273 -4.98 37.12 -19.12
N GLY A 274 -5.85 37.16 -18.11
CA GLY A 274 -7.31 36.97 -18.25
C GLY A 274 -7.85 35.56 -17.93
N ALA A 275 -7.02 34.64 -17.42
CA ALA A 275 -7.50 33.34 -16.94
C ALA A 275 -8.42 33.50 -15.71
N GLY A 276 -9.63 32.92 -15.75
CA GLY A 276 -10.58 32.95 -14.63
C GLY A 276 -10.03 32.32 -13.34
N THR A 277 -10.59 32.73 -12.20
CA THR A 277 -10.18 32.37 -10.83
C THR A 277 -9.98 30.86 -10.62
N ALA A 278 -10.83 30.02 -11.20
CA ALA A 278 -10.72 28.56 -11.11
C ALA A 278 -9.43 28.00 -11.74
N ARG A 279 -8.97 28.60 -12.86
CA ARG A 279 -7.74 28.17 -13.54
C ARG A 279 -6.50 28.63 -12.77
N GLN A 280 -6.59 29.76 -12.10
CA GLN A 280 -5.55 30.27 -11.21
C GLN A 280 -5.43 29.42 -9.94
N ALA A 281 -6.55 29.08 -9.30
CA ALA A 281 -6.57 28.17 -8.15
C ALA A 281 -5.98 26.79 -8.47
N TRP A 282 -6.32 26.24 -9.63
CA TRP A 282 -5.75 24.97 -10.11
C TRP A 282 -4.24 25.03 -10.33
N TRP A 283 -3.73 26.15 -10.86
CA TRP A 283 -2.30 26.37 -11.03
C TRP A 283 -1.58 26.42 -9.67
N TRP A 284 -2.12 27.17 -8.71
CA TRP A 284 -1.58 27.26 -7.35
C TRP A 284 -1.57 25.90 -6.64
N GLY A 285 -2.63 25.11 -6.77
CA GLY A 285 -2.68 23.76 -6.21
C GLY A 285 -1.58 22.85 -6.74
N ARG A 286 -1.26 22.94 -8.04
CA ARG A 286 -0.15 22.17 -8.65
C ARG A 286 1.22 22.68 -8.20
N ALA A 287 1.40 24.00 -8.08
CA ALA A 287 2.63 24.59 -7.60
C ALA A 287 2.89 24.18 -6.14
N ALA A 288 1.88 24.32 -5.28
CA ALA A 288 1.91 23.89 -3.89
C ALA A 288 2.25 22.41 -3.77
N GLY A 289 1.61 21.54 -4.58
CA GLY A 289 1.91 20.10 -4.58
C GLY A 289 3.38 19.77 -4.91
N ARG A 290 4.04 20.54 -5.78
CA ARG A 290 5.48 20.38 -6.07
C ARG A 290 6.35 20.83 -4.91
N VAL A 291 6.01 21.97 -4.30
CA VAL A 291 6.73 22.50 -3.13
C VAL A 291 6.63 21.52 -1.97
N VAL A 292 5.44 21.01 -1.68
CA VAL A 292 5.21 19.99 -0.64
C VAL A 292 6.02 18.72 -0.93
N ALA A 293 6.01 18.21 -2.16
CA ALA A 293 6.82 17.04 -2.51
C ALA A 293 8.33 17.30 -2.35
N GLY A 294 8.81 18.49 -2.70
CA GLY A 294 10.20 18.90 -2.47
C GLY A 294 10.54 18.98 -0.98
N ALA A 295 9.65 19.59 -0.18
CA ALA A 295 9.80 19.67 1.27
C ALA A 295 9.82 18.29 1.93
N VAL A 296 8.99 17.34 1.46
CA VAL A 296 9.00 15.94 1.91
C VAL A 296 10.34 15.27 1.62
N VAL A 297 10.90 15.43 0.42
CA VAL A 297 12.22 14.87 0.09
C VAL A 297 13.30 15.42 1.02
N VAL A 298 13.33 16.75 1.24
CA VAL A 298 14.29 17.38 2.15
C VAL A 298 14.09 16.90 3.58
N GLY A 299 12.85 16.85 4.07
CA GLY A 299 12.52 16.37 5.40
C GLY A 299 12.96 14.92 5.63
N LEU A 300 12.74 14.03 4.65
CA LEU A 300 13.21 12.64 4.71
C LEU A 300 14.75 12.56 4.79
N VAL A 301 15.47 13.37 4.01
CA VAL A 301 16.94 13.42 4.08
C VAL A 301 17.40 13.89 5.46
N VAL A 302 16.78 14.94 6.01
CA VAL A 302 17.09 15.44 7.35
C VAL A 302 16.84 14.37 8.42
N VAL A 303 15.70 13.66 8.36
CA VAL A 303 15.38 12.57 9.29
C VAL A 303 16.45 11.47 9.23
N VAL A 304 16.78 11.00 8.03
CA VAL A 304 17.76 9.92 7.83
C VAL A 304 19.16 10.34 8.28
N VAL A 305 19.61 11.54 7.95
CA VAL A 305 20.96 12.02 8.28
C VAL A 305 21.11 12.37 9.76
N SER A 306 20.06 12.92 10.38
CA SER A 306 20.12 13.33 11.80
C SER A 306 19.89 12.18 12.77
N GLY A 307 19.37 11.05 12.32
CA GLY A 307 18.93 9.94 13.18
C GLY A 307 17.69 10.26 14.02
N ARG A 308 17.09 11.45 13.88
CA ARG A 308 15.87 11.84 14.60
C ARG A 308 14.64 11.32 13.87
N ASP A 309 14.44 10.01 13.92
CA ASP A 309 13.38 9.30 13.21
C ASP A 309 12.02 9.25 13.95
N GLY A 310 11.95 9.91 15.11
CA GLY A 310 10.77 9.98 15.97
C GLY A 310 10.48 8.68 16.74
N GLY A 311 11.42 7.74 16.77
CA GLY A 311 11.34 6.56 17.62
C GLY A 311 11.48 6.91 19.10
N ARG A 312 10.98 6.02 19.96
CA ARG A 312 11.11 6.15 21.42
C ARG A 312 12.47 5.63 21.89
N ASP A 313 12.92 6.10 23.03
CA ASP A 313 14.09 5.52 23.69
C ASP A 313 13.74 4.14 24.25
N ARG A 314 14.64 3.17 24.05
CA ARG A 314 14.49 1.83 24.62
C ARG A 314 14.87 1.87 26.11
N PRO A 315 14.01 1.36 27.02
CA PRO A 315 14.36 1.25 28.42
C PRO A 315 15.64 0.41 28.62
N ALA A 316 16.55 0.87 29.47
CA ALA A 316 17.83 0.18 29.75
C ALA A 316 17.64 -1.17 30.47
N HIS A 317 16.49 -1.36 31.12
CA HIS A 317 16.09 -2.60 31.75
C HIS A 317 14.71 -3.01 31.23
N PRO A 318 14.49 -4.30 30.94
CA PRO A 318 13.15 -4.78 30.64
C PRO A 318 12.21 -4.43 31.81
N PRO A 319 10.97 -3.97 31.55
CA PRO A 319 10.03 -3.70 32.61
C PRO A 319 9.86 -4.95 33.48
N ALA A 320 9.79 -4.75 34.80
CA ALA A 320 9.63 -5.81 35.79
C ALA A 320 8.22 -6.42 35.71
N THR A 321 7.97 -7.17 34.65
CA THR A 321 6.83 -8.07 34.52
C THR A 321 7.37 -9.34 33.91
N ALA A 322 7.97 -10.17 34.77
CA ALA A 322 8.09 -11.59 34.48
C ALA A 322 6.68 -12.11 34.16
N PRO A 323 6.53 -13.04 33.20
CA PRO A 323 5.27 -13.73 33.03
C PRO A 323 4.93 -14.41 34.35
N HIS A 324 3.64 -14.39 34.70
CA HIS A 324 3.06 -15.11 35.81
C HIS A 324 3.83 -16.40 36.10
N ALA A 325 4.27 -16.56 37.36
CA ALA A 325 4.50 -17.91 37.85
C ALA A 325 3.24 -18.70 37.49
N GLN A 326 3.40 -19.78 36.72
CA GLN A 326 2.35 -20.78 36.65
C GLN A 326 2.07 -21.18 38.10
N GLU A 327 0.95 -20.72 38.66
CA GLU A 327 0.36 -21.39 39.81
C GLU A 327 0.00 -22.80 39.31
N THR A 328 0.90 -23.73 39.62
CA THR A 328 0.57 -25.15 39.61
C THR A 328 -0.35 -25.38 40.80
N ASP A 329 -1.66 -25.41 40.53
CA ASP A 329 -2.65 -26.15 41.32
C ASP A 329 -3.10 -27.38 40.52
#